data_AF-A0A0R1QRA7-F1
#
_entry.id   AF-A0A0R1QRA7-F1
#
_cell.length_a   1.000
_cell.length_b   1.000
_cell.length_c   1.000
_cell.angle_alpha   90.00
_cell.angle_beta   90.00
_cell.angle_gamma   90.00
#
_symmetry.space_group_name_H-M   'P 1'
#
loop_
_entity.id
_entity.type
_entity.pdbx_description
1 polymer ?
#
loop_
_entity_poly.entity_id
_entity_poly.type
_entity_poly.pdbx_seq_one_letter_code
_entity_poly.pdbx_strand_id
1 'polypeptide(L)'
;MEIGALADWAEAGAELLAVCVALFMPYYTAYKAKKHRQRNLQLVLQRLVQAVLEGQPDSLKTLDIFLKISFLSNEDANNDELLLTGNQVVALYADQTLSAAARQARVVQLMAQVQLPVTVKAPTKN
;
A
#
# COMPACT_ATOMS: atom_id res chain seq x y z
N MET A 1 19.03 -4.01 56.81
CA MET A 1 19.72 -4.42 55.57
C MET A 1 18.69 -5.06 54.65
N GLU A 2 17.69 -4.28 54.22
CA GLU A 2 16.47 -4.79 53.55
C GLU A 2 16.09 -3.95 52.31
N ILE A 3 16.44 -2.65 52.31
CA ILE A 3 16.14 -1.73 51.19
C ILE A 3 17.15 -1.88 50.03
N GLY A 4 18.42 -2.20 50.33
CA GLY A 4 19.48 -2.37 49.31
C GLY A 4 19.24 -3.58 48.40
N ALA A 5 18.82 -4.72 48.95
CA ALA A 5 18.56 -5.92 48.15
C ALA A 5 17.38 -5.73 47.19
N LEU A 6 16.30 -5.04 47.61
CA LEU A 6 15.16 -4.74 46.74
C LEU A 6 15.54 -3.76 45.61
N ALA A 7 16.44 -2.81 45.89
CA ALA A 7 16.96 -1.90 44.88
C ALA A 7 17.79 -2.64 43.82
N ASP A 8 18.66 -3.57 44.24
CA ASP A 8 19.48 -4.37 43.33
C ASP A 8 18.62 -5.28 42.41
N TRP A 9 17.55 -5.89 42.96
CA TRP A 9 16.60 -6.67 42.14
C TRP A 9 15.81 -5.79 41.16
N ALA A 10 15.47 -4.57 41.55
CA ALA A 10 14.80 -3.61 40.68
C ALA A 10 15.73 -3.14 39.56
N GLU A 11 17.01 -2.89 39.86
CA GLU A 11 18.03 -2.51 38.88
C GLU A 11 18.29 -3.63 37.88
N ALA A 12 18.53 -4.86 38.36
CA ALA A 12 18.73 -6.02 37.50
C ALA A 12 17.47 -6.31 36.64
N GLY A 13 16.28 -6.12 37.19
CA GLY A 13 15.02 -6.24 36.45
C GLY A 13 14.88 -5.18 35.35
N ALA A 14 15.24 -3.93 35.65
CA ALA A 14 15.22 -2.84 34.69
C ALA A 14 16.25 -3.04 33.58
N GLU A 15 17.46 -3.50 33.90
CA GLU A 15 18.50 -3.82 32.94
C GLU A 15 18.06 -4.94 31.99
N LEU A 16 17.53 -6.03 32.53
CA LEU A 16 17.00 -7.14 31.73
C LEU A 16 15.88 -6.66 30.78
N LEU A 17 14.96 -5.81 31.28
CA LEU A 17 13.89 -5.24 30.46
C LEU A 17 14.44 -4.31 29.38
N ALA A 18 15.43 -3.48 29.70
CA ALA A 18 16.07 -2.58 28.72
C ALA A 18 16.75 -3.38 27.61
N VAL A 19 17.46 -4.45 27.95
CA VAL A 19 18.08 -5.36 26.97
C VAL A 19 17.01 -6.04 26.11
N CYS A 20 15.94 -6.56 26.72
CA CYS A 20 14.81 -7.14 25.99
C CYS A 20 14.22 -6.13 24.99
N VAL A 21 13.91 -4.92 25.44
CA VAL A 21 13.35 -3.87 24.59
C VAL A 21 14.31 -3.49 23.47
N ALA A 22 15.61 -3.34 23.76
CA ALA A 22 16.61 -3.01 22.75
C ALA A 22 16.74 -4.11 21.67
N LEU A 23 16.61 -5.38 22.05
CA LEU A 23 16.65 -6.51 21.12
C LEU A 23 15.40 -6.56 20.22
N PHE A 24 14.20 -6.29 20.77
CA PHE A 24 12.95 -6.45 20.02
C PHE A 24 12.43 -5.17 19.35
N MET A 25 12.87 -3.98 19.77
CA MET A 25 12.45 -2.71 19.18
C MET A 25 12.76 -2.61 17.68
N PRO A 26 13.95 -2.99 17.16
CA PRO A 26 14.23 -2.93 15.73
C PRO A 26 13.28 -3.79 14.89
N TYR A 27 12.93 -4.97 15.41
CA TYR A 27 11.97 -5.85 14.75
C TYR A 27 10.56 -5.23 14.69
N TYR A 28 10.10 -4.70 15.83
CA TYR A 28 8.79 -4.07 15.90
C TYR A 28 8.68 -2.82 14.99
N THR A 29 9.71 -1.99 14.96
CA THR A 29 9.74 -0.80 14.09
C THR A 29 9.75 -1.19 12.61
N ALA A 30 10.53 -2.21 12.22
CA ALA A 30 10.53 -2.73 10.86
C ALA A 30 9.15 -3.28 10.44
N TYR A 31 8.51 -4.06 11.32
CA TYR A 31 7.15 -4.58 11.09
C TYR A 31 6.13 -3.44 10.89
N LYS A 32 6.15 -2.44 11.77
CA LYS A 32 5.25 -1.29 11.67
C LYS A 32 5.49 -0.49 10.39
N ALA A 33 6.76 -0.27 10.03
CA ALA A 33 7.14 0.41 8.79
C ALA A 33 6.67 -0.36 7.54
N LYS A 34 6.79 -1.70 7.54
CA LYS A 34 6.28 -2.56 6.46
C LYS A 34 4.77 -2.39 6.29
N LYS A 35 4.01 -2.49 7.38
CA LYS A 35 2.55 -2.31 7.36
C LYS A 35 2.13 -0.92 6.86
N HIS A 36 2.84 0.13 7.28
CA HIS A 36 2.57 1.49 6.80
C HIS A 36 2.87 1.66 5.31
N ARG A 37 4.00 1.12 4.82
CA ARG A 37 4.35 1.14 3.39
C ARG A 37 3.28 0.45 2.55
N GLN A 38 2.85 -0.75 2.93
CA GLN A 38 1.80 -1.49 2.24
C GLN A 38 0.47 -0.70 2.19
N ARG A 39 0.03 -0.16 3.32
CA ARG A 39 -1.19 0.66 3.38
C ARG A 39 -1.09 1.89 2.48
N ASN A 40 0.06 2.56 2.48
CA ASN A 40 0.25 3.76 1.66
C ASN A 40 0.24 3.42 0.16
N LEU A 41 0.88 2.31 -0.22
CA LEU A 41 0.84 1.80 -1.60
C LEU A 41 -0.60 1.54 -2.06
N GLN A 42 -1.39 0.84 -1.24
CA GLN A 42 -2.82 0.59 -1.50
C GLN A 42 -3.60 1.88 -1.70
N LEU A 43 -3.45 2.85 -0.78
CA LEU A 43 -4.16 4.13 -0.86
C LEU A 43 -3.78 4.95 -2.10
N VAL A 44 -2.48 5.01 -2.42
CA VAL A 44 -2.01 5.77 -3.59
C VAL A 44 -2.49 5.10 -4.87
N LEU A 45 -2.36 3.78 -4.98
CA LEU A 45 -2.85 3.04 -6.15
C LEU A 45 -4.35 3.24 -6.36
N GLN A 46 -5.16 3.07 -5.31
CA GLN A 46 -6.61 3.26 -5.37
C GLN A 46 -6.96 4.67 -5.86
N ARG A 47 -6.29 5.70 -5.33
CA ARG A 47 -6.50 7.10 -5.74
C ARG A 47 -6.11 7.36 -7.19
N LEU A 48 -4.97 6.83 -7.64
CA LEU A 48 -4.51 7.01 -9.01
C LEU A 48 -5.44 6.31 -10.00
N VAL A 49 -5.89 5.09 -9.70
CA VAL A 49 -6.86 4.37 -10.53
C VAL A 49 -8.22 5.09 -10.54
N GLN A 50 -8.66 5.62 -9.40
CA GLN A 50 -9.87 6.44 -9.33
C GLN A 50 -9.76 7.71 -10.20
N ALA A 51 -8.62 8.41 -10.17
CA ALA A 51 -8.37 9.56 -11.03
C ALA A 51 -8.39 9.21 -12.53
N VAL A 52 -7.91 8.01 -12.89
CA VAL A 52 -7.99 7.47 -14.26
C VAL A 52 -9.44 7.20 -14.67
N LEU A 53 -10.26 6.63 -13.79
CA LEU A 53 -11.69 6.40 -14.04
C LEU A 53 -12.47 7.71 -14.21
N GLU A 54 -12.08 8.75 -13.47
CA GLU A 54 -12.67 10.10 -13.54
C GLU A 54 -12.21 10.89 -14.77
N GLY A 55 -11.24 10.38 -15.54
CA GLY A 55 -10.73 11.06 -16.72
C GLY A 55 -9.90 12.30 -16.40
N GLN A 56 -9.26 12.35 -15.22
CA GLN A 56 -8.36 13.45 -14.88
C GLN A 56 -7.17 13.49 -15.85
N PRO A 57 -6.69 14.68 -16.25
CA PRO A 57 -5.56 14.80 -17.17
C PRO A 57 -4.31 14.14 -16.58
N ASP A 58 -3.50 13.51 -17.43
CA ASP A 58 -2.23 12.83 -17.07
C ASP A 58 -2.30 11.73 -15.99
N SER A 59 -3.50 11.38 -15.52
CA SER A 59 -3.71 10.38 -14.47
C SER A 59 -3.15 9.00 -14.85
N LEU A 60 -3.35 8.58 -16.10
CA LEU A 60 -2.86 7.30 -16.61
C LEU A 60 -1.32 7.25 -16.66
N LYS A 61 -0.70 8.34 -17.13
CA LYS A 61 0.76 8.46 -17.17
C LYS A 61 1.37 8.48 -15.77
N THR A 62 0.70 9.18 -14.84
CA THR A 62 1.10 9.23 -13.43
C THR A 62 1.02 7.85 -12.80
N LEU A 63 -0.06 7.10 -13.07
CA LEU A 63 -0.22 5.71 -12.62
C LEU A 63 0.90 4.80 -13.17
N ASP A 64 1.20 4.88 -14.46
CA ASP A 64 2.27 4.10 -15.10
C ASP A 64 3.65 4.38 -14.48
N ILE A 65 4.00 5.66 -14.30
CA ILE A 65 5.26 6.05 -13.65
C ILE A 65 5.32 5.54 -12.20
N PHE A 66 4.24 5.73 -11.45
CA PHE A 66 4.14 5.28 -10.07
C PHE A 66 4.36 3.77 -9.94
N LEU A 67 3.74 2.98 -10.81
CA LEU A 67 3.87 1.52 -10.83
C LEU A 67 5.30 1.09 -11.17
N LYS A 68 5.94 1.72 -12.15
CA LYS A 68 7.34 1.45 -12.51
C LYS A 68 8.29 1.71 -11.34
N ILE A 69 8.15 2.85 -10.68
CA ILE A 69 8.97 3.20 -9.51
C ILE A 69 8.69 2.24 -8.35
N SER A 70 7.42 1.95 -8.09
CA SER A 70 7.01 1.04 -7.00
C SER A 70 7.50 -0.37 -7.23
N PHE A 71 7.51 -0.86 -8.47
CA PHE A 71 8.01 -2.19 -8.82
C PHE A 71 9.52 -2.30 -8.61
N LEU A 72 10.30 -1.29 -9.03
CA LEU A 72 11.76 -1.24 -8.83
C LEU A 72 12.17 -1.20 -7.35
N SER A 73 11.28 -0.71 -6.48
CA SER A 73 11.52 -0.56 -5.04
C SER A 73 10.77 -1.58 -4.19
N ASN A 74 10.05 -2.53 -4.81
CA ASN A 74 9.27 -3.50 -4.07
C ASN A 74 10.15 -4.62 -3.53
N GLU A 75 10.16 -4.78 -2.21
CA GLU A 75 10.88 -5.85 -1.51
C GLU A 75 9.91 -6.89 -0.90
N ASP A 76 8.60 -6.65 -1.01
CA ASP A 76 7.58 -7.46 -0.36
C ASP A 76 6.64 -8.10 -1.39
N ALA A 77 6.70 -9.43 -1.49
CA ALA A 77 5.90 -10.20 -2.44
C ALA A 77 4.37 -10.00 -2.25
N ASN A 78 3.93 -9.59 -1.06
CA ASN A 78 2.53 -9.27 -0.81
C ASN A 78 2.02 -8.06 -1.63
N ASN A 79 2.92 -7.24 -2.17
CA ASN A 79 2.57 -6.12 -3.04
C ASN A 79 2.59 -6.49 -4.53
N ASP A 80 3.12 -7.66 -4.91
CA ASP A 80 3.28 -8.03 -6.32
C ASP A 80 1.93 -8.11 -7.02
N GLU A 81 0.96 -8.80 -6.43
CA GLU A 81 -0.41 -8.89 -6.97
C GLU A 81 -1.05 -7.51 -7.15
N LEU A 82 -0.80 -6.61 -6.20
CA LEU A 82 -1.31 -5.25 -6.22
C LEU A 82 -0.72 -4.44 -7.38
N LEU A 83 0.61 -4.52 -7.56
CA LEU A 83 1.33 -3.84 -8.63
C LEU A 83 1.01 -4.43 -10.00
N LEU A 84 0.86 -5.75 -10.10
CA LEU A 84 0.44 -6.44 -11.32
C LEU A 84 -0.98 -6.01 -11.72
N THR A 85 -1.90 -5.92 -10.77
CA THR A 85 -3.26 -5.43 -11.01
C THR A 85 -3.25 -3.99 -11.53
N GLY A 86 -2.43 -3.12 -10.93
CA GLY A 86 -2.23 -1.76 -11.44
C GLY A 86 -1.70 -1.72 -12.88
N ASN A 87 -0.73 -2.58 -13.22
CA ASN A 87 -0.21 -2.67 -14.58
C ASN A 87 -1.25 -3.19 -15.58
N GLN A 88 -2.12 -4.11 -15.17
CA GLN A 88 -3.25 -4.56 -15.98
C GLN A 88 -4.23 -3.41 -16.26
N VAL A 89 -4.49 -2.53 -15.28
CA VAL A 89 -5.28 -1.31 -15.50
C VAL A 89 -4.63 -0.44 -16.57
N VAL A 90 -3.31 -0.19 -16.50
CA VAL A 90 -2.61 0.59 -17.54
C VAL A 90 -2.74 -0.07 -18.92
N ALA A 91 -2.56 -1.39 -19.00
CA ALA A 91 -2.69 -2.16 -20.23
C ALA A 91 -4.10 -2.07 -20.85
N LEU A 92 -5.15 -2.08 -20.03
CA LEU A 92 -6.54 -1.92 -20.51
C LEU A 92 -6.78 -0.58 -21.21
N TYR A 93 -6.08 0.48 -20.80
CA TYR A 93 -6.15 1.79 -21.45
C TYR A 93 -5.27 1.92 -22.69
N ALA A 94 -4.28 1.05 -22.86
CA ALA A 94 -3.52 0.93 -24.10
C ALA A 94 -4.32 0.18 -25.19
N ASP A 95 -5.22 -0.72 -24.79
CA ASP A 95 -6.09 -1.46 -25.71
C ASP A 95 -7.20 -0.58 -26.30
N GLN A 96 -7.11 -0.32 -27.61
CA GLN A 96 -8.07 0.51 -28.36
C GLN A 96 -9.31 -0.26 -28.81
N THR A 97 -9.38 -1.57 -28.62
CA THR A 97 -10.51 -2.41 -29.08
C THR A 97 -11.71 -2.37 -28.14
N LEU A 98 -11.49 -1.99 -26.87
CA LEU A 98 -12.52 -1.92 -25.85
C LEU A 98 -13.23 -0.56 -25.86
N SER A 99 -14.57 -0.58 -25.74
CA SER A 99 -15.34 0.62 -25.47
C SER A 99 -14.99 1.21 -24.10
N ALA A 100 -15.12 2.53 -23.94
CA ALA A 100 -14.81 3.21 -22.68
C ALA A 100 -15.57 2.62 -21.48
N ALA A 101 -16.85 2.30 -21.67
CA ALA A 101 -17.68 1.69 -20.61
C ALA A 101 -17.22 0.28 -20.24
N ALA A 102 -16.89 -0.56 -21.22
CA ALA A 102 -16.39 -1.91 -20.98
C ALA A 102 -15.03 -1.87 -20.25
N ARG A 103 -14.16 -0.94 -20.64
CA ARG A 103 -12.86 -0.72 -20.00
C ARG A 103 -13.03 -0.32 -18.53
N GLN A 104 -13.85 0.68 -18.25
CA GLN A 104 -14.11 1.15 -16.89
C GLN A 104 -14.71 0.05 -16.00
N ALA A 105 -15.67 -0.73 -16.53
CA ALA A 105 -16.24 -1.86 -15.80
C ALA A 105 -15.18 -2.92 -15.46
N ARG A 106 -14.26 -3.20 -16.40
CA ARG A 106 -13.18 -4.16 -16.17
C ARG A 106 -12.18 -3.68 -15.12
N VAL A 107 -11.86 -2.38 -15.11
CA VAL A 107 -11.00 -1.77 -14.09
C VAL A 107 -11.61 -1.91 -12.70
N VAL A 108 -12.92 -1.65 -12.55
CA VAL A 108 -13.61 -1.83 -11.27
C VAL A 108 -13.53 -3.29 -10.79
N GLN A 109 -13.72 -4.26 -11.69
CA GLN A 109 -13.60 -5.68 -11.36
C GLN A 109 -12.18 -6.06 -10.90
N LEU A 110 -11.14 -5.58 -11.60
CA LEU A 110 -9.75 -5.86 -11.25
C LEU A 110 -9.41 -5.29 -9.87
N MET A 111 -9.79 -4.04 -9.62
CA MET A 111 -9.52 -3.38 -8.34
C MET A 111 -10.29 -4.02 -7.17
N ALA A 112 -11.46 -4.59 -7.43
CA ALA A 112 -12.19 -5.37 -6.43
C ALA A 112 -11.49 -6.69 -6.04
N GLN A 113 -10.75 -7.33 -6.96
CA GLN A 113 -10.00 -8.57 -6.66
C GLN A 113 -8.92 -8.33 -5.59
N VAL A 114 -8.26 -7.17 -5.64
CA VAL A 114 -7.26 -6.75 -4.64
C VAL A 114 -7.87 -5.99 -3.46
N GLN A 115 -9.19 -6.06 -3.26
CA GLN A 115 -9.92 -5.44 -2.16
C GLN A 115 -9.77 -3.91 -2.08
N LEU A 116 -9.50 -3.25 -3.22
CA LEU A 116 -9.40 -1.78 -3.33
C LEU A 116 -10.54 -1.25 -4.20
N PRO A 117 -11.79 -1.16 -3.69
CA PRO A 117 -12.92 -0.77 -4.51
C PRO A 117 -12.75 0.64 -5.08
N VAL A 118 -13.05 0.80 -6.36
CA VAL A 118 -13.09 2.08 -7.08
C VAL A 118 -14.44 2.21 -7.78
N THR A 119 -14.86 3.44 -8.09
CA THR A 119 -16.19 3.71 -8.64
C THR A 119 -16.12 4.55 -9.90
N VAL A 120 -16.93 4.20 -10.90
CA VAL A 120 -17.13 5.04 -12.08
C VAL A 120 -18.05 6.20 -11.69
N LYS A 121 -17.60 7.44 -11.89
CA LYS A 121 -18.43 8.63 -11.66
C LYS A 121 -19.55 8.69 -12.71
N ALA A 122 -20.80 8.83 -12.28
CA ALA A 122 -21.93 9.00 -13.18
C ALA A 122 -21.76 10.28 -14.02
N PRO A 123 -22.19 10.29 -15.30
CA PRO A 123 -22.14 11.50 -16.11
C PRO A 123 -23.02 12.55 -15.46
N THR A 124 -22.43 13.67 -15.04
CA THR A 124 -23.17 14.86 -14.64
C THR A 124 -23.96 15.33 -15.86
N LYS A 125 -25.28 15.16 -15.82
CA LYS A 125 -26.19 15.79 -16.78
C LYS A 125 -26.00 17.30 -16.62
N ASN A 126 -25.38 17.93 -17.62
CA ASN A 126 -25.48 19.37 -17.84
C ASN A 126 -26.60 19.61 -18.84
#